data_AF-A0A7S4J3C1-F1
#
_entry.id   AF-A0A7S4J3C1-F1
#
_cell.length_a   1.000
_cell.length_b   1.000
_cell.length_c   1.000
_cell.angle_alpha   90.00
_cell.angle_beta   90.00
_cell.angle_gamma   90.00
#
_symmetry.space_group_name_H-M   'P 1'
#
loop_
_entity.id
_entity.type
_entity.pdbx_description
1 polymer ?
#
loop_
_entity_poly.entity_id
_entity_poly.type
_entity_poly.pdbx_seq_one_letter_code
_entity_poly.pdbx_strand_id
1 'polypeptide(L)'
;MSKSETFQNEPGSNQTITIAQKAAGRTVGGAARSALVFGMNPAVLALGAYAVVATAAAGFMLPWGMGLSAEVDRLEVQVNRLSNETDRLEGEVDRYELQNELLAENNEEFSRQNVIFEASNDAFEENNDRLDMSVEELREENKKLSASNVEYRALNAELQTSGEALTGEVDELTDLTETLTKSVKDYEQLSDELSAEVTKLEAANEDLDTQIVDLGTEVTNLGDENDRLSKLIEDFDKIEEFLSEQAENIQDSVEQLASFLSDQIDTNSDLVLTRMATAAQQKTYSWVCGYDLTYRGFPFSNDPNAEIGSTFYPMVAVGEGNDQGYVEETVLSELCLDSTDFELYLANFIGTTSVPPVEVTTNELQSCVSRYVDLAMDWYYPGTDQADEGGVSKDDWAAANFDCENLPREKKFFRYL
;
A
#
# COMPACT_ATOMS: atom_id res chain seq x y z
N MET A 1 -4.43 0.11 51.95
CA MET A 1 -4.56 -1.09 52.80
C MET A 1 -3.52 -0.96 53.91
N SER A 2 -3.95 -0.88 55.18
CA SER A 2 -3.14 -0.64 56.41
C SER A 2 -2.42 0.72 56.50
N LYS A 3 -2.37 1.42 57.64
CA LYS A 3 -3.04 1.32 58.95
C LYS A 3 -3.02 2.73 59.57
N SER A 4 -4.15 3.11 60.16
CA SER A 4 -4.36 4.30 60.98
C SER A 4 -3.71 4.09 62.36
N GLU A 5 -2.99 5.10 62.86
CA GLU A 5 -2.76 5.29 64.29
C GLU A 5 -3.16 6.71 64.68
N THR A 6 -4.16 6.77 65.55
CA THR A 6 -4.81 7.95 66.08
C THR A 6 -4.27 8.17 67.49
N PHE A 7 -3.60 9.30 67.75
CA PHE A 7 -3.17 9.68 69.09
C PHE A 7 -4.28 10.49 69.77
N GLN A 8 -4.88 9.91 70.82
CA GLN A 8 -5.78 10.59 71.76
C GLN A 8 -4.94 11.27 72.85
N ASN A 9 -5.21 12.55 73.13
CA ASN A 9 -4.76 13.20 74.35
C ASN A 9 -5.98 13.56 75.22
N GLU A 10 -5.95 13.05 76.45
CA GLU A 10 -6.94 13.30 77.50
C GLU A 10 -6.87 14.74 78.05
N PRO A 11 -8.01 15.32 78.51
CA PRO A 11 -8.03 16.60 79.20
C PRO A 11 -7.81 16.43 80.72
N GLY A 12 -6.69 16.95 81.22
CA GLY A 12 -6.33 16.97 82.64
C GLY A 12 -6.98 18.10 83.45
N SER A 13 -7.91 17.69 84.32
CA SER A 13 -8.23 18.17 85.67
C SER A 13 -8.21 19.68 86.02
N ASN A 14 -9.43 20.15 86.36
CA ASN A 14 -9.73 21.21 87.33
C ASN A 14 -8.87 21.16 88.61
N GLN A 15 -8.34 22.29 89.05
CA GLN A 15 -8.19 22.59 90.48
C GLN A 15 -8.68 24.00 90.80
N THR A 16 -9.87 24.03 91.39
CA THR A 16 -10.45 25.14 92.13
C THR A 16 -9.80 25.16 93.52
N ILE A 17 -9.19 26.26 93.92
CA ILE A 17 -8.81 26.48 95.33
C ILE A 17 -9.70 27.59 95.89
N THR A 18 -10.70 27.14 96.64
CA THR A 18 -11.54 27.93 97.53
C THR A 18 -10.90 27.87 98.91
N ILE A 19 -10.51 29.01 99.50
CA ILE A 19 -10.33 29.11 100.95
C ILE A 19 -11.33 30.14 101.45
N ALA A 20 -12.40 29.63 102.06
CA ALA A 20 -13.30 30.37 102.91
C ALA A 20 -13.03 29.95 104.36
N GLN A 21 -12.82 30.93 105.24
CA GLN A 21 -13.39 30.99 106.59
C GLN A 21 -12.95 32.33 107.21
N LYS A 22 -13.83 33.31 107.45
CA LYS A 22 -14.96 33.34 108.39
C LYS A 22 -14.47 33.30 109.85
N ALA A 23 -14.50 34.44 110.54
CA ALA A 23 -15.55 34.75 111.51
C ALA A 23 -15.18 35.98 112.36
N ALA A 24 -16.19 36.85 112.54
CA ALA A 24 -16.55 37.58 113.76
C ALA A 24 -15.45 38.34 114.53
N GLY A 25 -15.52 39.65 114.75
CA GLY A 25 -16.71 40.49 114.93
C GLY A 25 -16.64 41.15 116.31
N ARG A 26 -17.23 42.35 116.37
CA ARG A 26 -17.83 43.02 117.53
C ARG A 26 -17.08 44.22 118.15
N THR A 27 -17.81 45.31 118.04
CA THR A 27 -17.77 46.63 118.66
C THR A 27 -18.10 46.63 120.16
N VAL A 28 -17.98 47.83 120.76
CA VAL A 28 -18.46 48.30 122.08
C VAL A 28 -17.47 47.98 123.21
N GLY A 29 -17.02 48.88 124.07
CA GLY A 29 -17.45 50.23 124.45
C GLY A 29 -17.21 50.40 125.97
N GLY A 30 -17.17 51.64 126.45
CA GLY A 30 -17.25 51.98 127.88
C GLY A 30 -15.88 52.17 128.56
N ALA A 31 -15.47 53.38 128.92
CA ALA A 31 -16.00 54.24 129.99
C ALA A 31 -15.69 53.74 131.41
N ALA A 32 -14.76 54.43 132.08
CA ALA A 32 -14.80 54.86 133.48
C ALA A 32 -13.45 55.51 133.80
N ARG A 33 -13.36 56.84 133.95
CA ARG A 33 -13.81 57.69 135.08
C ARG A 33 -12.82 57.72 136.24
N SER A 34 -12.71 58.96 136.74
CA SER A 34 -12.36 59.38 138.11
C SER A 34 -10.87 59.67 138.33
N ALA A 35 -10.49 60.94 138.38
CA ALA A 35 -10.58 61.88 139.53
C ALA A 35 -9.25 61.81 140.32
N LEU A 36 -8.56 62.91 140.62
CA LEU A 36 -9.02 64.01 141.46
C LEU A 36 -8.24 65.31 141.18
N VAL A 37 -9.00 66.39 141.27
CA VAL A 37 -8.64 67.82 141.34
C VAL A 37 -8.25 68.20 142.78
N PHE A 38 -7.69 69.40 142.93
CA PHE A 38 -7.32 70.18 144.13
C PHE A 38 -5.84 70.02 144.52
N GLY A 39 -4.98 71.05 144.51
CA GLY A 39 -5.22 72.48 144.71
C GLY A 39 -5.03 72.81 146.19
N MET A 40 -3.98 73.59 146.53
CA MET A 40 -4.03 74.77 147.40
C MET A 40 -2.61 75.22 147.80
N ASN A 41 -2.30 76.45 147.40
CA ASN A 41 -1.39 77.40 148.04
C ASN A 41 -2.18 78.10 149.20
N PRO A 42 -1.64 79.12 149.87
CA PRO A 42 -0.67 79.17 150.95
C PRO A 42 -1.29 79.54 152.32
N ALA A 43 -0.41 79.55 153.33
CA ALA A 43 -0.29 80.58 154.35
C ALA A 43 -0.91 80.39 155.75
N VAL A 44 -0.11 80.92 156.67
CA VAL A 44 -0.39 81.62 157.92
C VAL A 44 -0.54 80.85 159.24
N LEU A 45 0.09 81.48 160.24
CA LEU A 45 -0.28 81.58 161.65
C LEU A 45 0.18 80.41 162.53
N ALA A 46 0.77 80.61 163.71
CA ALA A 46 0.80 81.81 164.53
C ALA A 46 1.65 81.57 165.79
N LEU A 47 2.26 82.65 166.28
CA LEU A 47 2.23 83.16 167.67
C LEU A 47 2.66 82.16 168.78
N GLY A 48 3.64 82.47 169.63
CA GLY A 48 3.86 83.75 170.29
C GLY A 48 3.17 83.77 171.66
N ALA A 49 3.96 83.75 172.74
CA ALA A 49 3.70 84.37 174.05
C ALA A 49 4.85 83.97 174.99
N TYR A 50 5.81 84.83 175.35
CA TYR A 50 5.73 86.00 176.24
C TYR A 50 5.35 85.65 177.70
N ALA A 51 6.40 85.59 178.54
CA ALA A 51 6.61 86.44 179.73
C ALA A 51 6.14 86.06 181.14
N VAL A 52 6.97 86.54 182.09
CA VAL A 52 6.76 86.85 183.53
C VAL A 52 6.77 85.63 184.46
N VAL A 53 7.68 85.48 185.44
CA VAL A 53 7.89 86.24 186.70
C VAL A 53 9.35 85.96 187.13
N ALA A 54 10.29 86.91 187.12
CA ALA A 54 10.52 88.00 188.08
C ALA A 54 10.90 87.55 189.51
N THR A 55 12.08 88.03 189.93
CA THR A 55 12.48 88.38 191.32
C THR A 55 12.75 87.27 192.34
N ALA A 56 14.03 86.91 192.53
CA ALA A 56 14.77 87.11 193.79
C ALA A 56 16.22 86.58 193.66
N ALA A 57 17.16 87.28 194.29
CA ALA A 57 18.59 86.96 194.42
C ALA A 57 19.38 86.99 193.10
N ALA A 58 19.75 88.16 192.56
CA ALA A 58 20.72 89.06 193.17
C ALA A 58 21.86 88.29 193.87
N GLY A 59 22.88 87.96 193.07
CA GLY A 59 24.14 87.42 193.55
C GLY A 59 25.06 87.17 192.37
N PHE A 60 25.62 88.24 191.82
CA PHE A 60 27.03 88.27 191.42
C PHE A 60 27.58 87.05 190.67
N MET A 61 27.90 87.31 189.40
CA MET A 61 29.01 86.70 188.67
C MET A 61 28.83 85.30 188.06
N LEU A 62 28.91 85.41 186.73
CA LEU A 62 29.63 84.55 185.79
C LEU A 62 29.02 83.18 185.48
N PRO A 63 27.89 83.18 184.77
CA PRO A 63 27.21 81.94 184.41
C PRO A 63 26.97 81.87 182.86
N TRP A 64 26.70 80.66 182.33
CA TRP A 64 25.92 80.43 181.08
C TRP A 64 26.64 80.44 179.71
N GLY A 65 27.91 80.02 179.63
CA GLY A 65 28.64 79.92 178.37
C GLY A 65 28.63 78.56 177.64
N MET A 66 28.27 77.44 178.29
CA MET A 66 28.72 76.11 177.79
C MET A 66 27.63 75.10 177.40
N GLY A 67 26.33 75.44 177.51
CA GLY A 67 25.23 74.55 177.11
C GLY A 67 24.55 74.95 175.79
N LEU A 68 24.34 76.25 175.59
CA LEU A 68 23.72 76.81 174.37
C LEU A 68 24.69 76.78 173.18
N SER A 69 26.01 76.84 173.44
CA SER A 69 27.05 76.59 172.43
C SER A 69 26.85 75.23 171.77
N ALA A 70 26.64 74.18 172.57
CA ALA A 70 26.47 72.83 172.04
C ALA A 70 25.21 72.66 171.16
N GLU A 71 24.15 73.42 171.44
CA GLU A 71 22.92 73.38 170.64
C GLU A 71 23.01 74.24 169.38
N VAL A 72 23.69 75.39 169.45
CA VAL A 72 24.08 76.21 168.29
C VAL A 72 25.04 75.44 167.38
N ASP A 73 26.04 74.76 167.94
CA ASP A 73 26.99 73.91 167.22
C ASP A 73 26.27 72.74 166.53
N ARG A 74 25.25 72.16 167.19
CA ARG A 74 24.43 71.08 166.61
C ARG A 74 23.55 71.56 165.47
N LEU A 75 22.94 72.73 165.62
CA LEU A 75 22.18 73.39 164.56
C LEU A 75 23.09 73.80 163.40
N GLU A 76 24.29 74.28 163.66
CA GLU A 76 25.30 74.59 162.65
C GLU A 76 25.73 73.34 161.89
N VAL A 77 25.93 72.20 162.57
CA VAL A 77 26.16 70.90 161.92
C VAL A 77 24.97 70.47 161.06
N GLN A 78 23.73 70.70 161.52
CA GLN A 78 22.53 70.38 160.73
C GLN A 78 22.36 71.31 159.52
N VAL A 79 22.63 72.61 159.67
CA VAL A 79 22.62 73.58 158.58
C VAL A 79 23.71 73.26 157.57
N ASN A 80 24.92 72.92 158.01
CA ASN A 80 26.00 72.48 157.12
C ASN A 80 25.65 71.17 156.41
N ARG A 81 24.99 70.23 157.09
CA ARG A 81 24.50 69.00 156.46
C ARG A 81 23.41 69.28 155.43
N LEU A 82 22.43 70.12 155.76
CA LEU A 82 21.38 70.52 154.83
C LEU A 82 21.95 71.31 153.65
N SER A 83 22.93 72.18 153.88
CA SER A 83 23.63 72.92 152.84
C SER A 83 24.33 71.94 151.91
N ASN A 84 25.13 71.01 152.44
CA ASN A 84 25.76 69.97 151.64
C ASN A 84 24.76 69.09 150.88
N GLU A 85 23.61 68.80 151.49
CA GLU A 85 22.55 68.02 150.84
C GLU A 85 21.81 68.83 149.77
N THR A 86 21.69 70.14 149.96
CA THR A 86 21.17 71.09 148.97
C THR A 86 22.13 71.21 147.80
N ASP A 87 23.43 71.42 148.05
CA ASP A 87 24.46 71.46 147.02
C ASP A 87 24.55 70.14 146.24
N ARG A 88 24.38 69.00 146.93
CA ARG A 88 24.32 67.68 146.28
C ARG A 88 23.07 67.56 145.40
N LEU A 89 21.90 67.93 145.92
CA LEU A 89 20.64 67.87 145.19
C LEU A 89 20.66 68.83 143.99
N GLU A 90 21.23 70.02 144.13
CA GLU A 90 21.45 70.98 143.05
C GLU A 90 22.33 70.35 141.96
N GLY A 91 23.45 69.73 142.33
CA GLY A 91 24.29 69.00 141.37
C GLY A 91 23.63 67.75 140.75
N GLU A 92 22.67 67.12 141.41
CA GLU A 92 21.84 66.06 140.82
C GLU A 92 20.80 66.62 139.86
N VAL A 93 20.17 67.74 140.20
CA VAL A 93 19.23 68.47 139.35
C VAL A 93 19.93 68.94 138.08
N ASP A 94 21.10 69.56 138.17
CA ASP A 94 21.91 69.97 137.01
C ASP A 94 22.24 68.78 136.09
N ARG A 95 22.54 67.62 136.69
CA ARG A 95 22.81 66.39 135.93
C ARG A 95 21.56 65.88 135.23
N TYR A 96 20.41 65.92 135.90
CA TYR A 96 19.14 65.52 135.30
C TYR A 96 18.67 66.49 134.21
N GLU A 97 18.92 67.78 134.37
CA GLU A 97 18.70 68.79 133.33
C GLU A 97 19.55 68.47 132.11
N LEU A 98 20.86 68.25 132.28
CA LEU A 98 21.75 67.86 131.18
C LEU A 98 21.32 66.55 130.50
N GLN A 99 20.89 65.54 131.28
CA GLN A 99 20.39 64.28 130.73
C GLN A 99 19.08 64.47 129.96
N ASN A 100 18.18 65.32 130.44
CA ASN A 100 16.93 65.63 129.76
C ASN A 100 17.18 66.41 128.47
N GLU A 101 18.13 67.35 128.46
CA GLU A 101 18.58 68.03 127.24
C GLU A 101 19.14 67.04 126.21
N LEU A 102 20.03 66.12 126.64
CA LEU A 102 20.58 65.09 125.77
C LEU A 102 19.51 64.11 125.24
N LEU A 103 18.52 63.75 126.07
CA LEU A 103 17.39 62.93 125.65
C LEU A 103 16.49 63.67 124.66
N ALA A 104 16.26 64.96 124.87
CA ALA A 104 15.51 65.80 123.94
C ALA A 104 16.21 65.90 122.58
N GLU A 105 17.53 66.12 122.58
CA GLU A 105 18.36 66.15 121.36
C GLU A 105 18.32 64.81 120.61
N ASN A 106 18.47 63.68 121.33
CA ASN A 106 18.36 62.35 120.72
C ASN A 106 16.96 62.08 120.15
N ASN A 107 15.90 62.49 120.85
CA ASN A 107 14.53 62.35 120.34
C ASN A 107 14.31 63.20 119.07
N GLU A 108 14.89 64.40 119.00
CA GLU A 108 14.84 65.23 117.80
C GLU A 108 15.62 64.58 116.65
N GLU A 109 16.78 63.99 116.91
CA GLU A 109 17.55 63.22 115.92
C GLU A 109 16.77 61.99 115.42
N PHE A 110 16.19 61.19 116.32
CA PHE A 110 15.35 60.05 115.91
C PHE A 110 14.12 60.49 115.12
N SER A 111 13.50 61.62 115.48
CA SER A 111 12.39 62.18 114.71
C SER A 111 12.83 62.57 113.31
N ARG A 112 14.02 63.18 113.15
CA ARG A 112 14.59 63.51 111.84
C ARG A 112 14.90 62.26 111.01
N GLN A 113 15.49 61.23 111.62
CA GLN A 113 15.76 59.96 110.95
C GLN A 113 14.48 59.26 110.49
N ASN A 114 13.42 59.27 111.31
CA ASN A 114 12.14 58.69 110.92
C ASN A 114 11.54 59.39 109.69
N VAL A 115 11.63 60.73 109.60
CA VAL A 115 11.18 61.48 108.41
C VAL A 115 11.99 61.08 107.17
N ILE A 116 13.31 60.88 107.31
CA ILE A 116 14.17 60.43 106.21
C ILE A 116 13.81 59.00 105.79
N PHE A 117 13.56 58.09 106.73
CA PHE A 117 13.15 56.72 106.43
C PHE A 117 11.78 56.66 105.76
N GLU A 118 10.82 57.47 106.20
CA GLU A 118 9.50 57.58 105.56
C GLU A 118 9.65 58.05 104.11
N ALA A 119 10.40 59.13 103.87
CA ALA A 119 10.68 59.61 102.51
C ALA A 119 11.41 58.58 101.63
N SER A 120 12.32 57.79 102.21
CA SER A 120 12.99 56.71 101.48
C SER A 120 12.05 55.57 101.14
N ASN A 121 11.12 55.22 102.03
CA ASN A 121 10.12 54.19 101.78
C ASN A 121 9.15 54.61 100.67
N ASP A 122 8.69 55.87 100.70
CA ASP A 122 7.84 56.42 99.64
C ASP A 122 8.54 56.35 98.27
N ALA A 123 9.83 56.70 98.22
CA ALA A 123 10.63 56.59 97.00
C ALA A 123 10.83 55.13 96.53
N PHE A 124 10.91 54.17 97.45
CA PHE A 124 10.95 52.74 97.10
C PHE A 124 9.62 52.23 96.58
N GLU A 125 8.49 52.68 97.16
CA GLU A 125 7.15 52.35 96.67
C GLU A 125 6.95 52.88 95.24
N GLU A 126 7.29 54.15 94.97
CA GLU A 126 7.21 54.72 93.63
C GLU A 126 8.09 53.96 92.61
N ASN A 127 9.30 53.58 93.01
CA ASN A 127 10.19 52.79 92.14
C ASN A 127 9.64 51.38 91.88
N ASN A 128 9.03 50.73 92.86
CA ASN A 128 8.40 49.43 92.68
C ASN A 128 7.21 49.52 91.72
N ASP A 129 6.35 50.54 91.87
CA ASP A 129 5.23 50.78 90.95
C ASP A 129 5.72 51.00 89.51
N ARG A 130 6.79 51.78 89.33
CA ARG A 130 7.41 52.00 88.02
C ARG A 130 7.98 50.71 87.43
N LEU A 131 8.61 49.89 88.26
CA LEU A 131 9.15 48.60 87.82
C LEU A 131 8.03 47.65 87.41
N ASP A 132 6.95 47.57 88.19
CA ASP A 132 5.80 46.72 87.90
C ASP A 132 5.12 47.10 86.59
N MET A 133 4.95 48.41 86.32
CA MET A 133 4.47 48.89 85.02
C MET A 133 5.38 48.46 83.87
N SER A 134 6.70 48.63 84.01
CA SER A 134 7.66 48.26 82.96
C SER A 134 7.67 46.75 82.70
N VAL A 135 7.56 45.94 83.76
CA VAL A 135 7.44 44.49 83.65
C VAL A 135 6.18 44.10 82.90
N GLU A 136 5.05 44.76 83.14
CA GLU A 136 3.81 44.46 82.43
C GLU A 136 3.86 44.88 80.96
N GLU A 137 4.46 46.03 80.63
CA GLU A 137 4.72 46.44 79.25
C GLU A 137 5.57 45.41 78.50
N LEU A 138 6.66 44.94 79.12
CA LEU A 138 7.53 43.92 78.54
C LEU A 138 6.80 42.57 78.35
N ARG A 139 5.90 42.19 79.27
CA ARG A 139 5.08 40.99 79.12
C ARG A 139 4.14 41.11 77.91
N GLU A 140 3.49 42.25 77.74
CA GLU A 140 2.61 42.49 76.60
C GLU A 140 3.37 42.53 75.27
N GLU A 141 4.55 43.15 75.23
CA GLU A 141 5.41 43.13 74.04
C GLU A 141 5.87 41.70 73.71
N ASN A 142 6.25 40.91 74.71
CA ASN A 142 6.66 39.51 74.52
C ASN A 142 5.48 38.66 74.00
N LYS A 143 4.26 38.87 74.49
CA LYS A 143 3.05 38.23 73.94
C LYS A 143 2.86 38.58 72.46
N LYS A 144 2.99 39.86 72.08
CA LYS A 144 2.88 40.29 70.67
C LYS A 144 3.95 39.65 69.79
N LEU A 145 5.22 39.67 70.22
CA LEU A 145 6.32 39.04 69.49
C LEU A 145 6.15 37.53 69.38
N SER A 146 5.61 36.87 70.41
CA SER A 146 5.29 35.44 70.38
C SER A 146 4.19 35.15 69.35
N ALA A 147 3.12 35.95 69.33
CA ALA A 147 2.04 35.82 68.34
C ALA A 147 2.56 36.02 66.90
N SER A 148 3.33 37.08 66.63
CA SER A 148 3.93 37.31 65.31
C SER A 148 4.87 36.17 64.89
N ASN A 149 5.64 35.58 65.82
CA ASN A 149 6.48 34.42 65.50
C ASN A 149 5.64 33.19 65.10
N VAL A 150 4.46 33.00 65.70
CA VAL A 150 3.54 31.92 65.30
C VAL A 150 3.01 32.17 63.88
N GLU A 151 2.62 33.42 63.57
CA GLU A 151 2.16 33.80 62.23
C GLU A 151 3.25 33.60 61.18
N TYR A 152 4.49 34.02 61.44
CA TYR A 152 5.60 33.83 60.50
C TYR A 152 5.94 32.36 60.27
N ARG A 153 5.82 31.50 61.30
CA ARG A 153 5.99 30.06 61.14
C ARG A 153 4.91 29.46 60.24
N ALA A 154 3.65 29.89 60.42
CA ALA A 154 2.55 29.44 59.58
C ALA A 154 2.75 29.87 58.12
N LEU A 155 3.11 31.14 57.88
CA LEU A 155 3.39 31.65 56.54
C LEU A 155 4.56 30.93 55.87
N ASN A 156 5.65 30.67 56.61
CA ASN A 156 6.78 29.91 56.08
C ASN A 156 6.41 28.48 55.70
N ALA A 157 5.56 27.81 56.48
CA ALA A 157 5.07 26.47 56.16
C ALA A 157 4.18 26.46 54.90
N GLU A 158 3.31 27.47 54.75
CA GLU A 158 2.49 27.64 53.55
C GLU A 158 3.35 27.93 52.32
N LEU A 159 4.34 28.81 52.45
CA LEU A 159 5.28 29.12 51.37
C LEU A 159 6.10 27.90 50.96
N GLN A 160 6.57 27.10 51.92
CA GLN A 160 7.26 25.85 51.63
C GLN A 160 6.36 24.88 50.86
N THR A 161 5.12 24.70 51.32
CA THR A 161 4.13 23.82 50.65
C THR A 161 3.87 24.29 49.21
N SER A 162 3.71 25.60 49.01
CA SER A 162 3.54 26.19 47.68
C SER A 162 4.78 26.00 46.78
N GLY A 163 5.99 26.13 47.34
CA GLY A 163 7.23 25.87 46.63
C GLY A 163 7.40 24.41 46.20
N GLU A 164 7.02 23.46 47.06
CA GLU A 164 7.01 22.04 46.76
C GLU A 164 5.98 21.71 45.66
N ALA A 165 4.77 22.27 45.74
CA ALA A 165 3.74 22.10 44.72
C ALA A 165 4.19 22.64 43.35
N LEU A 166 4.78 23.83 43.31
CA LEU A 166 5.26 24.43 42.07
C LEU A 166 6.41 23.63 41.46
N THR A 167 7.29 23.06 42.30
CA THR A 167 8.36 22.17 41.84
C THR A 167 7.77 20.92 41.19
N GLY A 168 6.73 20.33 41.78
CA GLY A 168 6.00 19.21 41.19
C GLY A 168 5.38 19.55 39.83
N GLU A 169 4.75 20.71 39.68
CA GLU A 169 4.19 21.16 38.39
C GLU A 169 5.29 21.36 37.33
N VAL A 170 6.46 21.89 37.72
CA VAL A 170 7.60 22.05 36.81
C VAL A 170 8.14 20.70 36.34
N ASP A 171 8.23 19.71 37.24
CA ASP A 171 8.66 18.36 36.90
C ASP A 171 7.67 17.71 35.90
N GLU A 172 6.36 17.81 36.16
CA GLU A 172 5.33 17.29 35.25
C GLU A 172 5.37 17.96 33.86
N LEU A 173 5.56 19.29 33.81
CA LEU A 173 5.70 20.01 32.54
C LEU A 173 6.99 19.63 31.80
N THR A 174 8.06 19.33 32.53
CA THR A 174 9.32 18.88 31.95
C THR A 174 9.13 17.51 31.30
N ASP A 175 8.54 16.55 32.01
CA ASP A 175 8.23 15.21 31.50
C ASP A 175 7.30 15.26 30.27
N LEU A 176 6.29 16.14 30.29
CA LEU A 176 5.40 16.34 29.15
C LEU A 176 6.14 16.92 27.95
N THR A 177 7.05 17.86 28.18
CA THR A 177 7.87 18.48 27.12
C THR A 177 8.82 17.45 26.49
N GLU A 178 9.45 16.58 27.29
CA GLU A 178 10.28 15.49 26.78
C GLU A 178 9.45 14.50 25.94
N THR A 179 8.26 14.14 26.43
CA THR A 179 7.34 13.25 25.72
C THR A 179 6.92 13.85 24.37
N LEU A 180 6.53 15.12 24.36
CA LEU A 180 6.13 15.83 23.13
C LEU A 180 7.29 15.93 22.14
N THR A 181 8.50 16.22 22.63
CA THR A 181 9.72 16.29 21.81
C THR A 181 9.99 14.95 21.12
N LYS A 182 9.82 13.84 21.85
CA LYS A 182 9.95 12.50 21.28
C LYS A 182 8.89 12.25 20.21
N SER A 183 7.62 12.57 20.48
CA SER A 183 6.55 12.40 19.48
C SER A 183 6.79 13.22 18.22
N VAL A 184 7.27 14.45 18.33
CA VAL A 184 7.62 15.28 17.16
C VAL A 184 8.69 14.59 16.32
N LYS A 185 9.75 14.06 16.95
CA LYS A 185 10.81 13.34 16.25
C LYS A 185 10.30 12.06 15.57
N ASP A 186 9.41 11.33 16.22
CA ASP A 186 8.79 10.14 15.64
C ASP A 186 7.93 10.50 14.41
N TYR A 187 7.22 11.64 14.45
CA TYR A 187 6.46 12.15 13.30
C TYR A 187 7.35 12.65 12.16
N GLU A 188 8.47 13.32 12.47
CA GLU A 188 9.46 13.72 11.46
C GLU A 188 10.01 12.49 10.73
N GLN A 189 10.40 11.45 11.47
CA GLN A 189 10.88 10.20 10.88
C GLN A 189 9.80 9.55 10.00
N LEU A 190 8.55 9.46 10.47
CA LEU A 190 7.46 8.90 9.68
C LEU A 190 7.20 9.72 8.40
N SER A 191 7.32 11.05 8.49
CA SER A 191 7.18 11.93 7.33
C SER A 191 8.29 11.70 6.31
N ASP A 192 9.53 11.51 6.75
CA ASP A 192 10.67 11.19 5.88
C ASP A 192 10.51 9.83 5.21
N GLU A 193 10.08 8.80 5.96
CA GLU A 193 9.79 7.47 5.44
C GLU A 193 8.68 7.50 4.38
N LEU A 194 7.59 8.24 4.65
CA LEU A 194 6.50 8.40 3.70
C LEU A 194 6.95 9.13 2.44
N SER A 195 7.75 10.19 2.58
CA SER A 195 8.31 10.94 1.45
C SER A 195 9.18 10.05 0.56
N ALA A 196 10.04 9.22 1.16
CA ALA A 196 10.86 8.26 0.43
C ALA A 196 10.00 7.25 -0.36
N GLU A 197 8.87 6.81 0.21
CA GLU A 197 7.98 5.86 -0.44
C GLU A 197 7.16 6.48 -1.57
N VAL A 198 6.79 7.75 -1.46
CA VAL A 198 6.23 8.53 -2.57
C VAL A 198 7.23 8.59 -3.73
N THR A 199 8.50 8.91 -3.47
CA THR A 199 9.54 8.95 -4.53
C THR A 199 9.74 7.59 -5.19
N LYS A 200 9.70 6.48 -4.44
CA LYS A 200 9.77 5.13 -5.05
C LYS A 200 8.56 4.84 -5.94
N LEU A 201 7.37 5.25 -5.51
CA LEU A 201 6.15 5.04 -6.29
C LEU A 201 6.15 5.90 -7.57
N GLU A 202 6.65 7.14 -7.48
CA GLU A 202 6.84 8.00 -8.66
C GLU A 202 7.79 7.36 -9.67
N ALA A 203 8.94 6.85 -9.21
CA ALA A 203 9.90 6.15 -10.09
C ALA A 203 9.30 4.88 -10.72
N ALA A 204 8.50 4.12 -9.97
CA ALA A 204 7.82 2.95 -10.50
C ALA A 204 6.75 3.31 -11.56
N ASN A 205 6.05 4.43 -11.37
CA ASN A 205 5.10 4.92 -12.37
C ASN A 205 5.81 5.38 -13.66
N GLU A 206 6.96 6.05 -13.55
CA GLU A 206 7.76 6.45 -14.71
C GLU A 206 8.28 5.24 -15.51
N ASP A 207 8.70 4.18 -14.81
CA ASP A 207 9.08 2.91 -15.44
C ASP A 207 7.89 2.25 -16.15
N LEU A 208 6.72 2.21 -15.52
CA LEU A 208 5.50 1.69 -16.14
C LEU A 208 5.09 2.51 -17.37
N ASP A 209 5.17 3.84 -17.33
CA ASP A 209 4.89 4.69 -18.48
C ASP A 209 5.86 4.40 -19.63
N THR A 210 7.15 4.18 -19.33
CA THR A 210 8.14 3.77 -20.33
C THR A 210 7.78 2.43 -20.96
N GLN A 211 7.40 1.43 -20.16
CA GLN A 211 6.96 0.12 -20.66
C GLN A 211 5.71 0.22 -21.54
N ILE A 212 4.75 1.09 -21.18
CA ILE A 212 3.55 1.33 -21.99
C ILE A 212 3.93 1.92 -23.36
N VAL A 213 4.86 2.87 -23.40
CA VAL A 213 5.34 3.47 -24.66
C VAL A 213 6.06 2.43 -25.53
N ASP A 214 6.92 1.61 -24.94
CA ASP A 214 7.64 0.55 -25.65
C ASP A 214 6.67 -0.48 -26.23
N LEU A 215 5.70 -0.93 -25.43
CA LEU A 215 4.68 -1.87 -25.88
C LEU A 215 3.79 -1.26 -26.96
N GLY A 216 3.45 0.03 -26.86
CA GLY A 216 2.72 0.76 -27.89
C GLY A 216 3.48 0.82 -29.22
N THR A 217 4.80 0.98 -29.15
CA THR A 217 5.69 0.96 -30.32
C THR A 217 5.72 -0.44 -30.95
N GLU A 218 5.84 -1.49 -30.14
CA GLU A 218 5.83 -2.87 -30.63
C GLU A 218 4.50 -3.24 -31.30
N VAL A 219 3.37 -2.83 -30.71
CA VAL A 219 2.04 -3.02 -31.33
C VAL A 219 1.95 -2.30 -32.68
N THR A 220 2.51 -1.11 -32.80
CA THR A 220 2.56 -0.37 -34.07
C THR A 220 3.38 -1.11 -35.11
N ASN A 221 4.58 -1.59 -34.75
CA ASN A 221 5.44 -2.38 -35.63
C ASN A 221 4.77 -3.68 -36.10
N LEU A 222 4.08 -4.38 -35.20
CA LEU A 222 3.30 -5.57 -35.55
C LEU A 222 2.13 -5.24 -36.48
N GLY A 223 1.49 -4.08 -36.30
CA GLY A 223 0.50 -3.55 -37.22
C GLY A 223 1.06 -3.35 -38.62
N ASP A 224 2.20 -2.66 -38.73
CA ASP A 224 2.89 -2.41 -40.00
C ASP A 224 3.29 -3.71 -40.72
N GLU A 225 3.78 -4.70 -39.97
CA GLU A 225 4.13 -6.02 -40.51
C GLU A 225 2.88 -6.78 -41.00
N ASN A 226 1.77 -6.68 -40.28
CA ASN A 226 0.50 -7.30 -40.69
C ASN A 226 -0.06 -6.65 -41.95
N ASP A 227 0.07 -5.33 -42.10
CA ASP A 227 -0.27 -4.61 -43.33
C ASP A 227 0.62 -5.04 -44.51
N ARG A 228 1.93 -5.24 -44.25
CA ARG A 228 2.87 -5.76 -45.25
C ARG A 228 2.49 -7.16 -45.69
N LEU A 229 2.16 -8.05 -44.74
CA LEU A 229 1.73 -9.42 -45.04
C LEU A 229 0.40 -9.44 -45.80
N SER A 230 -0.54 -8.55 -45.46
CA SER A 230 -1.80 -8.41 -46.18
C SER A 230 -1.58 -8.03 -47.65
N LYS A 231 -0.70 -7.07 -47.92
CA LYS A 231 -0.30 -6.71 -49.31
C LYS A 231 0.36 -7.88 -50.05
N LEU A 232 1.20 -8.65 -49.35
CA LEU A 232 1.83 -9.83 -49.95
C LEU A 232 0.80 -10.90 -50.33
N ILE A 233 -0.25 -11.08 -49.52
CA ILE A 233 -1.38 -11.97 -49.83
C ILE A 233 -2.13 -11.44 -51.06
N GLU A 234 -2.46 -10.16 -51.12
CA GLU A 234 -3.10 -9.56 -52.31
C GLU A 234 -2.27 -9.74 -53.59
N ASP A 235 -0.94 -9.65 -53.49
CA ASP A 235 -0.05 -9.90 -54.62
C ASP A 235 0.01 -11.38 -55.01
N PHE A 236 -0.10 -12.31 -54.04
CA PHE A 236 -0.24 -13.73 -54.35
C PHE A 236 -1.56 -14.05 -55.06
N ASP A 237 -2.68 -13.42 -54.66
CA ASP A 237 -3.97 -13.59 -55.33
C ASP A 237 -3.89 -13.16 -56.80
N LYS A 238 -3.19 -12.05 -57.11
CA LYS A 238 -2.95 -11.63 -58.50
C LYS A 238 -2.12 -12.63 -59.30
N ILE A 239 -1.14 -13.27 -58.66
CA ILE A 239 -0.34 -14.34 -59.30
C ILE A 239 -1.24 -15.54 -59.57
N GLU A 240 -2.12 -15.91 -58.65
CA GLU A 240 -3.10 -16.98 -58.84
C GLU A 240 -4.03 -16.68 -60.01
N GLU A 241 -4.60 -15.47 -60.09
CA GLU A 241 -5.43 -15.03 -61.21
C GLU A 241 -4.68 -15.14 -62.55
N PHE A 242 -3.45 -14.62 -62.60
CA PHE A 242 -2.62 -14.72 -63.80
C PHE A 242 -2.34 -16.18 -64.19
N LEU A 243 -1.98 -17.04 -63.23
CA LEU A 243 -1.72 -18.46 -63.51
C LEU A 243 -2.98 -19.19 -63.99
N SER A 244 -4.15 -18.85 -63.45
CA SER A 244 -5.43 -19.40 -63.91
C SER A 244 -5.73 -18.99 -65.35
N GLU A 245 -5.54 -17.71 -65.70
CA GLU A 245 -5.73 -17.21 -67.06
C GLU A 245 -4.74 -17.87 -68.04
N GLN A 246 -3.47 -18.05 -67.63
CA GLN A 246 -2.49 -18.75 -68.47
C GLN A 246 -2.84 -20.23 -68.66
N ALA A 247 -3.35 -20.90 -67.61
CA ALA A 247 -3.78 -22.28 -67.72
C ALA A 247 -4.95 -22.45 -68.71
N GLU A 248 -5.93 -21.55 -68.69
CA GLU A 248 -7.05 -21.53 -69.64
C GLU A 248 -6.56 -21.28 -71.07
N ASN A 249 -5.70 -20.28 -71.29
CA ASN A 249 -5.11 -20.01 -72.61
C ASN A 249 -4.28 -21.19 -73.16
N ILE A 250 -3.54 -21.89 -72.29
CA ILE A 250 -2.79 -23.09 -72.67
C ILE A 250 -3.76 -24.20 -73.07
N GLN A 251 -4.83 -24.41 -72.29
CA GLN A 251 -5.84 -25.41 -72.61
C GLN A 251 -6.47 -25.14 -73.98
N ASP A 252 -6.90 -23.89 -74.24
CA ASP A 252 -7.44 -23.48 -75.54
C ASP A 252 -6.46 -23.72 -76.68
N SER A 253 -5.18 -23.39 -76.46
CA SER A 253 -4.12 -23.62 -77.46
C SER A 253 -3.93 -25.11 -77.76
N VAL A 254 -4.00 -25.96 -76.73
CA VAL A 254 -3.91 -27.42 -76.86
C VAL A 254 -5.12 -27.98 -77.60
N GLU A 255 -6.33 -27.50 -77.31
CA GLU A 255 -7.55 -27.90 -78.02
C GLU A 255 -7.50 -27.50 -79.50
N GLN A 256 -7.04 -26.28 -79.80
CA GLN A 256 -6.84 -25.83 -81.19
C GLN A 256 -5.78 -26.67 -81.92
N LEU A 257 -4.66 -26.98 -81.27
CA LEU A 257 -3.63 -27.86 -81.82
C LEU A 257 -4.17 -29.27 -82.11
N ALA A 258 -4.96 -29.83 -81.20
CA ALA A 258 -5.59 -31.13 -81.37
C ALA A 258 -6.58 -31.12 -82.55
N SER A 259 -7.40 -30.08 -82.67
CA SER A 259 -8.33 -29.90 -83.80
C SER A 259 -7.59 -29.79 -85.13
N PHE A 260 -6.56 -28.93 -85.20
CA PHE A 260 -5.76 -28.77 -86.43
C PHE A 260 -5.09 -30.08 -86.84
N LEU A 261 -4.56 -30.85 -85.87
CA LEU A 261 -3.94 -32.14 -86.15
C LEU A 261 -4.97 -33.16 -86.64
N SER A 262 -6.17 -33.19 -86.05
CA SER A 262 -7.28 -34.02 -86.52
C SER A 262 -7.63 -33.71 -87.97
N ASP A 263 -7.85 -32.43 -88.29
CA ASP A 263 -8.16 -31.98 -89.66
C ASP A 263 -7.05 -32.33 -90.66
N GLN A 264 -5.79 -32.23 -90.24
CA GLN A 264 -4.63 -32.57 -91.06
C GLN A 264 -4.54 -34.08 -91.32
N ILE A 265 -4.79 -34.91 -90.30
CA ILE A 265 -4.88 -36.37 -90.45
C ILE A 265 -6.00 -36.73 -91.42
N ASP A 266 -7.17 -36.11 -91.25
CA ASP A 266 -8.33 -36.36 -92.10
C ASP A 266 -8.07 -36.00 -93.55
N THR A 267 -7.55 -34.80 -93.81
CA THR A 267 -7.23 -34.32 -95.16
C THR A 267 -6.17 -35.20 -95.84
N ASN A 268 -5.13 -35.60 -95.11
CA ASN A 268 -4.09 -36.47 -95.66
C ASN A 268 -4.62 -37.85 -95.98
N SER A 269 -5.45 -38.42 -95.10
CA SER A 269 -6.08 -39.71 -95.33
C SER A 269 -7.00 -39.68 -96.55
N ASP A 270 -7.80 -38.64 -96.75
CA ASP A 270 -8.65 -38.49 -97.93
C ASP A 270 -7.82 -38.35 -99.21
N LEU A 271 -6.71 -37.60 -99.15
CA LEU A 271 -5.80 -37.44 -100.28
C LEU A 271 -5.13 -38.77 -100.67
N VAL A 272 -4.72 -39.58 -99.68
CA VAL A 272 -4.15 -40.92 -99.93
C VAL A 272 -5.18 -41.82 -100.59
N LEU A 273 -6.40 -41.89 -100.04
CA LEU A 273 -7.49 -42.69 -100.62
C LEU A 273 -7.85 -42.25 -102.04
N THR A 274 -7.95 -40.95 -102.27
CA THR A 274 -8.23 -40.40 -103.60
C THR A 274 -7.13 -40.75 -104.60
N ARG A 275 -5.85 -40.67 -104.18
CA ARG A 275 -4.71 -41.06 -105.02
C ARG A 275 -4.71 -42.54 -105.32
N MET A 276 -4.98 -43.39 -104.33
CA MET A 276 -5.07 -44.83 -104.51
C MET A 276 -6.21 -45.19 -105.45
N ALA A 277 -7.41 -44.63 -105.24
CA ALA A 277 -8.56 -44.81 -106.13
C ALA A 277 -8.23 -44.41 -107.58
N THR A 278 -7.57 -43.26 -107.76
CA THR A 278 -7.15 -42.79 -109.09
C THR A 278 -6.09 -43.70 -109.71
N ALA A 279 -5.11 -44.17 -108.94
CA ALA A 279 -4.07 -45.07 -109.42
C ALA A 279 -4.66 -46.44 -109.83
N ALA A 280 -5.56 -46.97 -109.02
CA ALA A 280 -6.34 -48.17 -109.29
C ALA A 280 -7.17 -48.01 -110.57
N GLN A 281 -7.92 -46.91 -110.74
CA GLN A 281 -8.66 -46.61 -111.97
C GLN A 281 -7.75 -46.53 -113.20
N GLN A 282 -6.60 -45.84 -113.10
CA GLN A 282 -5.66 -45.72 -114.22
C GLN A 282 -5.12 -47.09 -114.66
N LYS A 283 -4.80 -47.96 -113.71
CA LYS A 283 -4.37 -49.34 -113.98
C LYS A 283 -5.47 -50.11 -114.71
N THR A 284 -6.71 -50.02 -114.23
CA THR A 284 -7.89 -50.64 -114.88
C THR A 284 -8.17 -50.11 -116.29
N TYR A 285 -7.90 -48.84 -116.59
CA TYR A 285 -8.06 -48.37 -117.97
C TYR A 285 -6.89 -48.80 -118.86
N SER A 286 -5.70 -48.99 -118.29
CA SER A 286 -4.50 -49.33 -119.06
C SER A 286 -4.39 -50.81 -119.44
N TRP A 287 -5.00 -51.72 -118.67
CA TRP A 287 -4.83 -53.16 -118.92
C TRP A 287 -5.42 -53.60 -120.27
N VAL A 288 -6.52 -53.01 -120.74
CA VAL A 288 -7.10 -53.33 -122.06
C VAL A 288 -6.12 -52.97 -123.18
N CYS A 289 -5.50 -51.79 -123.09
CA CYS A 289 -4.48 -51.36 -124.05
C CYS A 289 -3.25 -52.28 -124.04
N GLY A 290 -2.82 -52.74 -122.86
CA GLY A 290 -1.72 -53.69 -122.74
C GLY A 290 -2.10 -55.09 -123.21
N TYR A 291 -3.32 -55.54 -122.96
CA TYR A 291 -3.87 -56.82 -123.38
C TYR A 291 -3.81 -56.96 -124.90
N ASP A 292 -4.31 -55.95 -125.62
CA ASP A 292 -4.31 -55.92 -127.08
C ASP A 292 -2.90 -55.91 -127.68
N LEU A 293 -1.91 -55.37 -126.96
CA LEU A 293 -0.51 -55.38 -127.39
C LEU A 293 0.15 -56.74 -127.11
N THR A 294 -0.06 -57.31 -125.92
CA THR A 294 0.53 -58.58 -125.49
C THR A 294 0.06 -59.74 -126.35
N TYR A 295 -1.24 -59.80 -126.66
CA TYR A 295 -1.84 -60.87 -127.44
C TYR A 295 -2.02 -60.53 -128.91
N ARG A 296 -1.38 -59.46 -129.39
CA ARG A 296 -1.41 -59.10 -130.81
C ARG A 296 -0.88 -60.25 -131.66
N GLY A 297 -1.74 -60.82 -132.51
CA GLY A 297 -1.39 -61.92 -133.40
C GLY A 297 -1.99 -63.27 -133.02
N PHE A 298 -2.61 -63.40 -131.84
CA PHE A 298 -3.42 -64.57 -131.52
C PHE A 298 -4.81 -64.49 -132.20
N PRO A 299 -5.42 -65.63 -132.58
CA PRO A 299 -6.72 -65.63 -133.26
C PRO A 299 -7.82 -64.90 -132.48
N PHE A 300 -7.89 -65.12 -131.17
CA PHE A 300 -8.87 -64.49 -130.26
C PHE A 300 -8.63 -62.99 -129.99
N SER A 301 -7.44 -62.48 -130.31
CA SER A 301 -7.13 -61.05 -130.22
C SER A 301 -7.54 -60.30 -131.50
N ASN A 302 -7.49 -60.96 -132.66
CA ASN A 302 -7.89 -60.35 -133.94
C ASN A 302 -9.40 -60.46 -134.22
N ASP A 303 -10.07 -61.48 -133.67
CA ASP A 303 -11.53 -61.60 -133.64
C ASP A 303 -12.00 -61.60 -132.18
N PRO A 304 -12.53 -60.47 -131.67
CA PRO A 304 -12.96 -60.36 -130.28
C PRO A 304 -14.08 -61.32 -129.86
N ASN A 305 -14.75 -61.98 -130.81
CA ASN A 305 -15.79 -62.97 -130.56
C ASN A 305 -15.28 -64.42 -130.72
N ALA A 306 -14.01 -64.62 -131.06
CA ALA A 306 -13.43 -65.95 -131.03
C ALA A 306 -13.12 -66.35 -129.59
N GLU A 307 -13.45 -67.58 -129.24
CA GLU A 307 -13.14 -68.17 -127.95
C GLU A 307 -11.61 -68.19 -127.75
N ILE A 308 -11.18 -67.80 -126.55
CA ILE A 308 -9.76 -67.85 -126.15
C ILE A 308 -9.29 -69.31 -126.10
N GLY A 309 -10.18 -70.21 -125.66
CA GLY A 309 -9.97 -71.64 -125.60
C GLY A 309 -9.09 -72.07 -124.42
N SER A 310 -9.16 -73.34 -124.07
CA SER A 310 -8.50 -73.91 -122.88
C SER A 310 -6.98 -73.76 -122.88
N THR A 311 -6.35 -73.69 -124.05
CA THR A 311 -4.88 -73.57 -124.16
C THR A 311 -4.37 -72.18 -123.77
N PHE A 312 -5.12 -71.13 -124.07
CA PHE A 312 -4.68 -69.74 -123.84
C PHE A 312 -5.38 -69.09 -122.65
N TYR A 313 -6.49 -69.66 -122.19
CA TYR A 313 -7.22 -69.15 -121.03
C TYR A 313 -6.34 -68.95 -119.80
N PRO A 314 -5.50 -69.92 -119.36
CA PRO A 314 -4.64 -69.69 -118.20
C PRO A 314 -3.66 -68.54 -118.40
N MET A 315 -3.08 -68.40 -119.60
CA MET A 315 -2.15 -67.30 -119.89
C MET A 315 -2.85 -65.94 -119.84
N VAL A 316 -4.14 -65.89 -120.18
CA VAL A 316 -4.91 -64.65 -120.32
C VAL A 316 -5.60 -64.24 -119.02
N ALA A 317 -6.31 -65.15 -118.36
CA ALA A 317 -7.16 -64.84 -117.22
C ALA A 317 -6.40 -64.94 -115.89
N VAL A 318 -6.28 -66.14 -115.32
CA VAL A 318 -5.87 -66.31 -113.90
C VAL A 318 -4.52 -67.05 -113.71
N GLY A 319 -3.95 -67.62 -114.78
CA GLY A 319 -2.72 -68.39 -114.68
C GLY A 319 -2.95 -69.86 -114.37
N GLU A 320 -1.93 -70.68 -114.59
CA GLU A 320 -1.90 -72.07 -114.13
C GLU A 320 -0.50 -72.37 -113.59
N GLY A 321 -0.44 -72.83 -112.33
CA GLY A 321 0.84 -73.06 -111.65
C GLY A 321 1.53 -71.76 -111.25
N ASN A 322 2.76 -71.55 -111.74
CA ASN A 322 3.58 -70.37 -111.41
C ASN A 322 3.49 -69.25 -112.47
N ASP A 323 2.81 -69.49 -113.59
CA ASP A 323 2.61 -68.50 -114.63
C ASP A 323 1.31 -67.75 -114.30
N GLN A 324 1.42 -66.48 -113.91
CA GLN A 324 0.25 -65.63 -113.67
C GLN A 324 -0.41 -65.28 -114.99
N GLY A 325 -1.74 -65.36 -115.02
CA GLY A 325 -2.51 -64.88 -116.16
C GLY A 325 -2.37 -63.37 -116.28
N TYR A 326 -2.49 -62.84 -117.49
CA TYR A 326 -2.36 -61.40 -117.70
C TYR A 326 -3.36 -60.58 -116.88
N VAL A 327 -4.61 -61.02 -116.77
CA VAL A 327 -5.63 -60.35 -115.94
C VAL A 327 -5.27 -60.46 -114.45
N GLU A 328 -4.77 -61.60 -113.97
CA GLU A 328 -4.27 -61.76 -112.60
C GLU A 328 -3.15 -60.77 -112.26
N GLU A 329 -2.12 -60.72 -113.11
CA GLU A 329 -0.94 -59.89 -112.87
C GLU A 329 -1.25 -58.40 -113.02
N THR A 330 -2.07 -58.02 -114.00
CA THR A 330 -2.26 -56.59 -114.33
C THR A 330 -3.46 -55.94 -113.65
N VAL A 331 -4.42 -56.73 -113.18
CA VAL A 331 -5.69 -56.22 -112.64
C VAL A 331 -5.98 -56.79 -111.26
N LEU A 332 -6.03 -58.11 -111.11
CA LEU A 332 -6.54 -58.72 -109.89
C LEU A 332 -5.57 -58.54 -108.72
N SER A 333 -4.28 -58.84 -108.89
CA SER A 333 -3.27 -58.68 -107.83
C SER A 333 -3.09 -57.23 -107.39
N GLU A 334 -3.05 -56.28 -108.33
CA GLU A 334 -2.90 -54.84 -108.05
C GLU A 334 -4.08 -54.25 -107.27
N LEU A 335 -5.26 -54.85 -107.39
CA LEU A 335 -6.47 -54.45 -106.67
C LEU A 335 -6.81 -55.40 -105.51
N CYS A 336 -5.89 -56.31 -105.15
CA CYS A 336 -6.10 -57.35 -104.15
C CYS A 336 -7.43 -58.12 -104.35
N LEU A 337 -7.79 -58.41 -105.59
CA LEU A 337 -8.98 -59.16 -105.95
C LEU A 337 -8.66 -60.65 -105.95
N ASP A 338 -9.58 -61.43 -105.41
CA ASP A 338 -9.43 -62.88 -105.39
C ASP A 338 -9.70 -63.44 -106.79
N SER A 339 -8.73 -64.20 -107.27
CA SER A 339 -8.75 -64.76 -108.61
C SER A 339 -9.81 -65.84 -108.78
N THR A 340 -10.08 -66.61 -107.71
CA THR A 340 -11.13 -67.64 -107.72
C THR A 340 -12.52 -66.99 -107.77
N ASP A 341 -12.73 -65.91 -107.02
CA ASP A 341 -13.99 -65.14 -107.09
C ASP A 341 -14.18 -64.49 -108.47
N PHE A 342 -13.11 -64.00 -109.10
CA PHE A 342 -13.16 -63.50 -110.47
C PHE A 342 -13.56 -64.58 -111.48
N GLU A 343 -12.99 -65.79 -111.41
CA GLU A 343 -13.37 -66.88 -112.33
C GLU A 343 -14.83 -67.31 -112.14
N LEU A 344 -15.32 -67.33 -110.89
CA LEU A 344 -16.73 -67.57 -110.58
C LEU A 344 -17.62 -66.47 -111.17
N TYR A 345 -17.21 -65.21 -111.00
CA TYR A 345 -17.90 -64.06 -111.58
C TYR A 345 -17.93 -64.15 -113.12
N LEU A 346 -16.80 -64.50 -113.75
CA LEU A 346 -16.66 -64.65 -115.19
C LEU A 346 -17.52 -65.78 -115.74
N ALA A 347 -17.51 -66.95 -115.09
CA ALA A 347 -18.33 -68.09 -115.48
C ALA A 347 -19.83 -67.72 -115.43
N ASN A 348 -20.27 -67.05 -114.36
CA ASN A 348 -21.63 -66.58 -114.26
C ASN A 348 -21.96 -65.46 -115.27
N PHE A 349 -21.00 -64.56 -115.55
CA PHE A 349 -21.17 -63.47 -116.51
C PHE A 349 -21.47 -63.98 -117.93
N ILE A 350 -20.82 -65.07 -118.36
CA ILE A 350 -21.05 -65.70 -119.67
C ILE A 350 -22.11 -66.81 -119.64
N GLY A 351 -22.69 -67.11 -118.47
CA GLY A 351 -23.77 -68.09 -118.31
C GLY A 351 -23.32 -69.56 -118.36
N THR A 352 -22.08 -69.87 -117.99
CA THR A 352 -21.55 -71.24 -117.90
C THR A 352 -21.39 -71.69 -116.44
N THR A 353 -21.39 -73.00 -116.21
CA THR A 353 -21.07 -73.61 -114.92
C THR A 353 -19.65 -74.17 -114.86
N SER A 354 -18.87 -74.05 -115.94
CA SER A 354 -17.46 -74.48 -115.99
C SER A 354 -16.58 -73.41 -115.38
N VAL A 355 -15.75 -73.79 -114.40
CA VAL A 355 -14.72 -72.95 -113.79
C VAL A 355 -13.41 -73.74 -113.87
N PRO A 356 -12.41 -73.31 -114.67
CA PRO A 356 -12.39 -72.08 -115.46
C PRO A 356 -13.36 -72.08 -116.66
N PRO A 357 -13.96 -70.93 -117.00
CA PRO A 357 -14.80 -70.73 -118.19
C PRO A 357 -13.94 -70.61 -119.46
N VAL A 358 -13.44 -71.73 -119.97
CA VAL A 358 -12.52 -71.76 -121.13
C VAL A 358 -13.17 -71.34 -122.47
N GLU A 359 -14.50 -71.30 -122.54
CA GLU A 359 -15.31 -70.86 -123.70
C GLU A 359 -15.61 -69.34 -123.64
N VAL A 360 -14.72 -68.55 -123.04
CA VAL A 360 -14.85 -67.09 -122.96
C VAL A 360 -14.25 -66.44 -124.21
N THR A 361 -14.93 -65.43 -124.75
CA THR A 361 -14.39 -64.56 -125.81
C THR A 361 -13.64 -63.37 -125.23
N THR A 362 -12.75 -62.74 -126.02
CA THR A 362 -12.04 -61.52 -125.59
C THR A 362 -13.00 -60.40 -125.18
N ASN A 363 -14.11 -60.20 -125.91
CA ASN A 363 -15.13 -59.20 -125.57
C ASN A 363 -15.79 -59.47 -124.22
N GLU A 364 -16.14 -60.73 -123.96
CA GLU A 364 -16.75 -61.13 -122.69
C GLU A 364 -15.78 -60.99 -121.54
N LEU A 365 -14.52 -61.40 -121.72
CA LEU A 365 -13.48 -61.22 -120.72
C LEU A 365 -13.25 -59.74 -120.40
N GLN A 366 -13.07 -58.89 -121.42
CA GLN A 366 -12.87 -57.45 -121.21
C GLN A 366 -14.07 -56.77 -120.52
N SER A 367 -15.29 -57.10 -120.95
CA SER A 367 -16.52 -56.58 -120.34
C SER A 367 -16.68 -57.06 -118.89
N CYS A 368 -16.33 -58.33 -118.64
CA CYS A 368 -16.38 -58.94 -117.32
C CYS A 368 -15.38 -58.30 -116.37
N VAL A 369 -14.11 -58.20 -116.77
CA VAL A 369 -13.04 -57.56 -115.99
C VAL A 369 -13.39 -56.12 -115.69
N SER A 370 -13.82 -55.32 -116.69
CA SER A 370 -14.23 -53.93 -116.45
C SER A 370 -15.32 -53.85 -115.38
N ARG A 371 -16.37 -54.68 -115.51
CA ARG A 371 -17.50 -54.65 -114.58
C ARG A 371 -17.16 -55.18 -113.18
N TYR A 372 -16.33 -56.21 -113.10
CA TYR A 372 -15.87 -56.78 -111.83
C TYR A 372 -14.99 -55.78 -111.08
N VAL A 373 -14.10 -55.09 -111.80
CA VAL A 373 -13.27 -54.04 -111.23
C VAL A 373 -14.09 -52.83 -110.83
N ASP A 374 -15.09 -52.40 -111.62
CA ASP A 374 -15.97 -51.30 -111.22
C ASP A 374 -16.66 -51.59 -109.88
N LEU A 375 -17.18 -52.82 -109.71
CA LEU A 375 -17.78 -53.26 -108.44
C LEU A 375 -16.77 -53.29 -107.29
N ALA A 376 -15.54 -53.71 -107.56
CA ALA A 376 -14.48 -53.71 -106.56
C ALA A 376 -14.03 -52.29 -106.18
N MET A 377 -14.01 -51.38 -107.15
CA MET A 377 -13.68 -49.98 -106.94
C MET A 377 -14.75 -49.28 -106.12
N ASP A 378 -16.03 -49.55 -106.38
CA ASP A 378 -17.14 -49.06 -105.54
C ASP A 378 -17.07 -49.63 -104.11
N TRP A 379 -16.59 -50.87 -103.95
CA TRP A 379 -16.42 -51.49 -102.63
C TRP A 379 -15.23 -50.92 -101.84
N TYR A 380 -14.08 -50.78 -102.50
CA TYR A 380 -12.85 -50.31 -101.89
C TYR A 380 -12.82 -48.79 -101.72
N TYR A 381 -13.50 -48.06 -102.59
CA TYR A 381 -13.56 -46.61 -102.60
C TYR A 381 -15.01 -46.14 -102.77
N PRO A 382 -15.90 -46.47 -101.80
CA PRO A 382 -17.29 -46.02 -101.87
C PRO A 382 -17.30 -44.50 -101.93
N GLY A 383 -18.09 -43.94 -102.84
CA GLY A 383 -18.29 -42.48 -102.88
C GLY A 383 -18.73 -41.96 -101.51
N THR A 384 -18.45 -40.68 -101.22
CA THR A 384 -18.75 -40.05 -99.92
C THR A 384 -20.21 -40.20 -99.48
N ASP A 385 -21.11 -40.45 -100.43
CA ASP A 385 -22.55 -40.57 -100.20
C ASP A 385 -23.00 -42.04 -99.95
N GLN A 386 -22.08 -43.02 -100.00
CA GLN A 386 -22.36 -44.47 -99.88
C GLN A 386 -21.49 -45.20 -98.84
N ALA A 387 -20.74 -44.47 -98.01
CA ALA A 387 -19.82 -45.05 -97.02
C ALA A 387 -20.50 -46.01 -96.01
N ASP A 388 -21.82 -45.90 -95.81
CA ASP A 388 -22.60 -46.75 -94.91
C ASP A 388 -23.16 -48.03 -95.57
N GLU A 389 -23.01 -48.22 -96.89
CA GLU A 389 -23.58 -49.35 -97.64
C GLU A 389 -22.62 -50.56 -97.79
N GLY A 390 -21.73 -50.75 -96.81
CA GLY A 390 -20.99 -52.01 -96.62
C GLY A 390 -19.56 -52.05 -97.18
N GLY A 391 -19.10 -51.02 -97.89
CA GLY A 391 -17.72 -50.92 -98.40
C GLY A 391 -16.63 -50.75 -97.33
N VAL A 392 -15.39 -50.58 -97.79
CA VAL A 392 -14.24 -50.33 -96.91
C VAL A 392 -14.25 -48.86 -96.47
N SER A 393 -14.36 -48.62 -95.17
CA SER A 393 -14.37 -47.27 -94.62
C SER A 393 -12.96 -46.67 -94.57
N LYS A 394 -12.88 -45.35 -94.37
CA LYS A 394 -11.62 -44.64 -94.16
C LYS A 394 -10.82 -45.20 -92.98
N ASP A 395 -11.50 -45.56 -91.89
CA ASP A 395 -10.88 -46.15 -90.71
C ASP A 395 -10.34 -47.55 -90.99
N ASP A 396 -11.05 -48.35 -91.79
CA ASP A 396 -10.58 -49.68 -92.22
C ASP A 396 -9.29 -49.56 -93.05
N TRP A 397 -9.22 -48.57 -93.95
CA TRP A 397 -8.02 -48.28 -94.72
C TRP A 397 -6.86 -47.78 -93.86
N ALA A 398 -7.13 -46.89 -92.91
CA ALA A 398 -6.11 -46.42 -91.97
C ALA A 398 -5.56 -47.56 -91.11
N ALA A 399 -6.43 -48.46 -90.63
CA ALA A 399 -6.03 -49.66 -89.89
C ALA A 399 -5.21 -50.64 -90.75
N ALA A 400 -5.50 -50.72 -92.04
CA ALA A 400 -4.73 -51.49 -93.03
C ALA A 400 -3.49 -50.74 -93.56
N ASN A 401 -3.15 -49.58 -92.99
CA ASN A 401 -2.03 -48.74 -93.43
C ASN A 401 -2.09 -48.39 -94.94
N PHE A 402 -3.30 -48.18 -95.46
CA PHE A 402 -3.59 -47.85 -96.87
C PHE A 402 -3.02 -48.90 -97.85
N ASP A 403 -3.13 -50.16 -97.47
CA ASP A 403 -2.68 -51.30 -98.26
C ASP A 403 -3.77 -52.38 -98.25
N CYS A 404 -4.24 -52.76 -99.44
CA CYS A 404 -5.33 -53.70 -99.59
C CYS A 404 -4.96 -55.13 -99.14
N GLU A 405 -3.67 -55.47 -99.09
CA GLU A 405 -3.23 -56.77 -98.59
C GLU A 405 -3.50 -56.92 -97.09
N ASN A 406 -3.37 -55.81 -96.36
CA ASN A 406 -3.55 -55.72 -94.92
C ASN A 406 -5.02 -55.56 -94.50
N LEU A 407 -5.94 -55.39 -95.47
CA LEU A 407 -7.36 -55.38 -95.15
C LEU A 407 -7.77 -56.75 -94.57
N PRO A 408 -8.56 -56.77 -93.49
CA PRO A 408 -9.09 -58.02 -92.96
C PRO A 408 -10.00 -58.68 -94.01
N ARG A 409 -10.13 -60.00 -93.95
CA ARG A 409 -10.76 -60.78 -95.03
C ARG A 409 -12.18 -60.31 -95.33
N GLU A 410 -12.94 -59.95 -94.30
CA GLU A 410 -14.31 -59.43 -94.40
C GLU A 410 -14.42 -58.06 -95.09
N LYS A 411 -13.29 -57.36 -95.28
CA LYS A 411 -13.22 -56.07 -95.99
C LYS A 411 -12.64 -56.21 -97.40
N LYS A 412 -12.16 -57.39 -97.79
CA LYS A 412 -11.74 -57.65 -99.18
C LYS A 412 -12.97 -57.87 -100.05
N PHE A 413 -12.89 -57.44 -101.30
CA PHE A 413 -13.99 -57.57 -102.24
C PHE A 413 -14.18 -59.04 -102.66
N PHE A 414 -15.39 -59.55 -102.46
CA PHE A 414 -15.86 -60.82 -102.98
C PHE A 414 -17.30 -60.64 -103.47
N ARG A 415 -17.61 -61.10 -104.68
CA ARG A 415 -18.94 -60.97 -105.27
C ARG A 415 -19.74 -62.28 -105.24
N TYR A 416 -19.08 -63.43 -105.24
CA TYR A 416 -19.71 -64.75 -105.39
C TYR A 416 -19.36 -65.78 -104.30
N LEU A 417 -18.70 -65.35 -103.21
CA LEU A 417 -18.43 -66.18 -102.02
C LEU A 417 -19.45 -66.03 -100.88
#